data_AF-A0A6J2VXC6-F1
#
_entry.id   AF-A0A6J2VXC6-F1
#
_cell.length_a   1.000
_cell.length_b   1.000
_cell.length_c   1.000
_cell.angle_alpha   90.00
_cell.angle_beta   90.00
_cell.angle_gamma   90.00
#
_symmetry.space_group_name_H-M   'P 1'
#
loop_
_entity.id
_entity.type
_entity.pdbx_description
1 polymer ?
#
loop_
_entity_poly.entity_id
_entity_poly.type
_entity_poly.pdbx_seq_one_letter_code
_entity_poly.pdbx_strand_id
1 'polypeptide(L)'
;MCDKGDSQDGTCPKRSVVYVYSPEYIETCDSLSKVPNRASMVHSLIEAYGLLQHMRDEASGFCYVNDAVLGILKLREKYERVLYVDVDLHHGDGVEDAFSFTSKVMTVSLHKFSPGFFPGTGDVSDTGLGKGRGYAVNVPLEDGIRDDRYLQVFTSVMQEVKAQFNPEAVVMQLGADTMAGDPMCSFNMTPVGVGKCLLHILQWELPTLLLGGGGYNLANTARCWTYLTGTVLGQTLASEIPDHEFFTEYGPDYSLEISPSCRPDRNESQQLDRVISTIKGNLKNVV
;
A
#
# COMPACT_ATOMS: atom_id res chain seq x y z
N MET A 1 -19.56 22.98 41.66
CA MET A 1 -18.72 22.35 42.70
C MET A 1 -17.65 21.58 41.99
N CYS A 2 -16.41 22.05 42.12
CA CYS A 2 -15.23 21.32 41.68
C CYS A 2 -15.12 20.04 42.49
N ASP A 3 -14.74 18.94 41.86
CA ASP A 3 -13.90 17.98 42.54
C ASP A 3 -12.71 17.64 41.64
N LYS A 4 -11.53 17.82 42.23
CA LYS A 4 -10.23 17.55 41.61
C LYS A 4 -9.81 16.15 42.04
N GLY A 5 -9.62 15.26 41.07
CA GLY A 5 -8.87 14.03 41.25
C GLY A 5 -7.84 13.94 40.13
N ASP A 6 -6.60 14.32 40.43
CA ASP A 6 -5.44 14.00 39.61
C ASP A 6 -5.19 12.49 39.66
N SER A 7 -5.24 11.85 38.51
CA SER A 7 -4.46 10.65 38.24
C SER A 7 -4.00 10.72 36.79
N GLN A 8 -2.71 11.01 36.62
CA GLN A 8 -1.99 10.89 35.37
C GLN A 8 -2.13 9.45 34.85
N ASP A 9 -2.81 9.27 33.73
CA ASP A 9 -2.57 8.10 32.89
C ASP A 9 -2.53 8.56 31.44
N GLY A 10 -1.36 8.40 30.83
CA GLY A 10 -1.05 8.86 29.47
C GLY A 10 -1.64 7.92 28.43
N THR A 11 -2.98 7.84 28.37
CA THR A 11 -3.64 7.01 27.37
C THR A 11 -3.53 7.66 26.00
N CYS A 12 -2.70 7.06 25.14
CA CYS A 12 -2.69 7.30 23.70
C CYS A 12 -4.14 7.20 23.18
N PRO A 13 -4.64 8.17 22.38
CA PRO A 13 -5.99 8.10 21.86
C PRO A 13 -6.20 6.78 21.13
N LYS A 14 -7.19 5.98 21.57
CA LYS A 14 -7.56 4.72 20.93
C LYS A 14 -7.93 5.02 19.48
N ARG A 15 -7.05 4.67 18.54
CA ARG A 15 -7.35 4.70 17.11
C ARG A 15 -8.56 3.81 16.86
N SER A 16 -9.68 4.39 16.41
CA SER A 16 -10.86 3.61 16.03
C SER A 16 -10.60 2.97 14.66
N VAL A 17 -10.00 1.79 14.68
CA VAL A 17 -9.81 0.97 13.50
C VAL A 17 -11.15 0.33 13.18
N VAL A 18 -11.73 0.67 12.03
CA VAL A 18 -12.99 0.08 11.57
C VAL A 18 -12.64 -0.92 10.48
N TYR A 19 -12.88 -2.20 10.74
CA TYR A 19 -12.85 -3.22 9.69
C TYR A 19 -14.10 -3.03 8.82
N VAL A 20 -13.89 -2.57 7.58
CA VAL A 20 -14.98 -2.42 6.62
C VAL A 20 -15.27 -3.79 6.03
N TYR A 21 -16.31 -4.41 6.57
CA TYR A 21 -16.82 -5.72 6.16
C TYR A 21 -18.21 -5.56 5.56
N SER A 22 -18.48 -6.25 4.46
CA SER A 22 -19.82 -6.40 3.92
C SER A 22 -20.10 -7.90 3.73
N PRO A 23 -20.99 -8.49 4.54
CA PRO A 23 -21.38 -9.88 4.39
C PRO A 23 -21.97 -10.13 3.01
N GLU A 24 -22.73 -9.17 2.48
CA GLU A 24 -23.32 -9.25 1.14
C GLU A 24 -22.26 -9.33 0.04
N TYR A 25 -21.16 -8.57 0.14
CA TYR A 25 -20.08 -8.65 -0.86
C TYR A 25 -19.30 -9.97 -0.79
N ILE A 26 -19.06 -10.49 0.41
CA ILE A 26 -18.34 -11.77 0.58
C ILE A 26 -19.21 -12.95 0.16
N GLU A 27 -20.45 -13.03 0.65
CA GLU A 27 -21.38 -14.11 0.34
C GLU A 27 -21.72 -14.15 -1.17
N THR A 28 -21.80 -12.98 -1.82
CA THR A 28 -21.97 -12.89 -3.27
C THR A 28 -20.72 -13.39 -4.01
N CYS A 29 -19.51 -13.01 -3.60
CA CYS A 29 -18.26 -13.49 -4.20
C CYS A 29 -18.07 -15.01 -4.02
N ASP A 30 -18.44 -15.54 -2.86
CA ASP A 30 -18.26 -16.97 -2.51
C ASP A 30 -19.36 -17.88 -3.10
N SER A 31 -20.54 -17.33 -3.42
CA SER A 31 -21.64 -18.08 -4.05
C SER A 31 -21.36 -18.52 -5.50
N LEU A 32 -20.22 -18.10 -6.07
CA LEU A 32 -19.91 -18.26 -7.48
C LEU A 32 -18.88 -19.38 -7.70
N SER A 33 -19.40 -20.52 -8.16
CA SER A 33 -18.63 -21.75 -8.39
C SER A 33 -17.53 -21.59 -9.44
N LYS A 34 -16.26 -21.59 -9.00
CA LYS A 34 -15.03 -21.87 -9.79
C LYS A 34 -15.01 -21.32 -11.25
N VAL A 35 -15.41 -20.06 -11.35
CA VAL A 35 -15.07 -18.98 -12.32
C VAL A 35 -14.71 -19.33 -13.79
N PRO A 36 -15.67 -19.68 -14.66
CA PRO A 36 -15.75 -19.19 -16.03
C PRO A 36 -16.47 -17.82 -16.05
N ASN A 37 -16.10 -16.90 -16.95
CA ASN A 37 -16.74 -15.58 -17.15
C ASN A 37 -16.53 -14.51 -16.05
N ARG A 38 -15.41 -14.54 -15.31
CA ARG A 38 -15.04 -13.50 -14.31
C ARG A 38 -15.19 -12.07 -14.86
N ALA A 39 -14.72 -11.86 -16.08
CA ALA A 39 -14.78 -10.57 -16.75
C ALA A 39 -16.23 -10.09 -16.94
N SER A 40 -17.17 -11.00 -17.26
CA SER A 40 -18.59 -10.67 -17.43
C SER A 40 -19.28 -10.32 -16.11
N MET A 41 -18.91 -11.00 -15.02
CA MET A 41 -19.42 -10.67 -13.68
C MET A 41 -18.92 -9.31 -13.22
N VAL A 42 -17.62 -9.06 -13.36
CA VAL A 42 -17.02 -7.76 -13.05
C VAL A 42 -17.69 -6.68 -13.90
N HIS A 43 -17.83 -6.90 -15.21
CA HIS A 43 -18.54 -5.97 -16.10
C HIS A 43 -20.00 -5.71 -15.67
N SER A 44 -20.75 -6.74 -15.28
CA SER A 44 -22.13 -6.60 -14.81
C SER A 44 -22.23 -5.80 -13.51
N LEU A 45 -21.25 -5.93 -12.61
CA LEU A 45 -21.16 -5.11 -11.39
C LEU A 45 -20.85 -3.65 -11.75
N ILE A 46 -19.85 -3.44 -12.61
CA ILE A 46 -19.47 -2.11 -13.09
C ILE A 46 -20.69 -1.41 -13.73
N GLU A 47 -21.47 -2.14 -14.53
CA GLU A 47 -22.69 -1.64 -15.16
C GLU A 47 -23.80 -1.34 -14.13
N ALA A 48 -24.09 -2.28 -13.21
CA ALA A 48 -25.15 -2.13 -12.21
C ALA A 48 -24.93 -0.95 -11.26
N TYR A 49 -23.67 -0.66 -10.91
CA TYR A 49 -23.31 0.49 -10.07
C TYR A 49 -23.07 1.79 -10.87
N GLY A 50 -23.30 1.79 -12.18
CA GLY A 50 -23.08 2.96 -13.04
C GLY A 50 -21.61 3.37 -13.15
N LEU A 51 -20.68 2.46 -12.85
CA LEU A 51 -19.24 2.71 -12.80
C LEU A 51 -18.58 2.62 -14.17
N LEU A 52 -19.30 2.18 -15.22
CA LEU A 52 -18.77 2.10 -16.60
C LEU A 52 -18.18 3.44 -17.07
N GLN A 53 -18.81 4.56 -16.72
CA GLN A 53 -18.33 5.90 -17.09
C GLN A 53 -17.07 6.35 -16.32
N HIS A 54 -16.66 5.60 -15.30
CA HIS A 54 -15.52 5.90 -14.43
C HIS A 54 -14.37 4.88 -14.58
N MET A 55 -14.59 3.82 -15.37
CA MET A 55 -13.58 2.80 -15.65
C MET A 55 -12.83 3.18 -16.93
N ARG A 56 -11.53 2.88 -16.97
CA ARG A 56 -10.77 2.87 -18.23
C ARG A 56 -10.92 1.50 -18.90
N ASP A 57 -10.64 1.46 -20.20
CA ASP A 57 -11.06 0.40 -21.13
C ASP A 57 -10.24 -0.91 -21.06
N GLU A 58 -9.49 -1.20 -19.98
CA GLU A 58 -8.60 -2.37 -19.92
C GLU A 58 -8.42 -2.93 -18.50
N ALA A 59 -8.34 -4.26 -18.39
CA ALA A 59 -7.93 -4.97 -17.17
C ALA A 59 -6.43 -5.33 -17.28
N SER A 60 -5.67 -5.14 -16.20
CA SER A 60 -4.21 -5.29 -16.20
C SER A 60 -3.73 -5.90 -14.88
N GLY A 61 -2.68 -6.74 -14.90
CA GLY A 61 -2.00 -7.22 -13.68
C GLY A 61 -2.90 -7.91 -12.65
N PHE A 62 -3.90 -8.69 -13.08
CA PHE A 62 -4.95 -9.30 -12.23
C PHE A 62 -5.98 -8.33 -11.62
N CYS A 63 -5.92 -7.04 -11.94
CA CYS A 63 -6.88 -6.01 -11.56
C CYS A 63 -7.92 -5.79 -12.66
N TYR A 64 -9.21 -5.94 -12.31
CA TYR A 64 -10.34 -5.79 -13.24
C TYR A 64 -11.22 -4.58 -12.91
N VAL A 65 -11.24 -4.20 -11.63
CA VAL A 65 -11.81 -2.96 -11.08
C VAL A 65 -10.72 -2.34 -10.24
N ASN A 66 -10.50 -1.04 -10.41
CA ASN A 66 -9.55 -0.30 -9.59
C ASN A 66 -10.28 0.25 -8.35
N ASP A 67 -10.43 -0.60 -7.33
CA ASP A 67 -11.07 -0.26 -6.05
C ASP A 67 -10.32 0.83 -5.29
N ALA A 68 -9.00 0.92 -5.43
CA ALA A 68 -8.20 2.02 -4.88
C ALA A 68 -8.65 3.38 -5.46
N VAL A 69 -8.85 3.47 -6.78
CA VAL A 69 -9.39 4.69 -7.43
C VAL A 69 -10.78 5.02 -6.89
N LEU A 70 -11.66 4.03 -6.78
CA LEU A 70 -13.02 4.25 -6.24
C LEU A 70 -12.98 4.73 -4.78
N GLY A 71 -12.12 4.15 -3.95
CA GLY A 71 -11.90 4.57 -2.57
C GLY A 71 -11.41 6.02 -2.47
N ILE A 72 -10.46 6.41 -3.34
CA ILE A 72 -9.97 7.79 -3.42
C ILE A 72 -11.08 8.74 -3.85
N LEU A 73 -11.87 8.40 -4.88
CA LEU A 73 -13.00 9.23 -5.32
C LEU A 73 -14.02 9.42 -4.21
N LYS A 74 -14.30 8.38 -3.42
CA LYS A 74 -15.21 8.47 -2.27
C LYS A 74 -14.67 9.38 -1.18
N LEU A 75 -13.37 9.29 -0.87
CA LEU A 75 -12.72 10.19 0.10
C LEU A 75 -12.71 11.64 -0.40
N ARG A 76 -12.56 11.86 -1.72
CA ARG A 76 -12.56 13.19 -2.35
C ARG A 76 -13.90 13.91 -2.26
N GLU A 77 -15.01 13.24 -1.97
CA GLU A 77 -16.28 13.89 -1.62
C GLU A 77 -16.20 14.70 -0.32
N LYS A 78 -15.26 14.36 0.58
CA LYS A 78 -15.10 14.99 1.90
C LYS A 78 -13.76 15.71 2.08
N TYR A 79 -12.67 15.17 1.53
CA TYR A 79 -11.31 15.64 1.76
C TYR A 79 -10.73 16.26 0.49
N GLU A 80 -10.11 17.43 0.60
CA GLU A 80 -9.66 18.19 -0.57
C GLU A 80 -8.38 17.63 -1.21
N ARG A 81 -7.52 17.02 -0.38
CA ARG A 81 -6.26 16.41 -0.78
C ARG A 81 -6.17 15.00 -0.22
N VAL A 82 -6.21 14.01 -1.10
CA VAL A 82 -6.06 12.58 -0.74
C VAL A 82 -4.70 12.10 -1.22
N LEU A 83 -3.93 11.49 -0.32
CA LEU A 83 -2.65 10.87 -0.66
C LEU A 83 -2.87 9.37 -0.88
N TYR A 84 -2.38 8.85 -2.00
CA TYR A 84 -2.26 7.41 -2.25
C TYR A 84 -0.80 6.99 -2.05
N VAL A 85 -0.58 6.00 -1.19
CA VAL A 85 0.74 5.42 -0.90
C VAL A 85 0.72 3.95 -1.28
N ASP A 86 1.62 3.56 -2.16
CA ASP A 86 1.73 2.20 -2.68
C ASP A 86 3.07 1.59 -2.28
N VAL A 87 3.02 0.49 -1.54
CA VAL A 87 4.19 -0.31 -1.14
C VAL A 87 4.17 -1.72 -1.72
N ASP A 88 3.34 -1.96 -2.74
CA ASP A 88 3.40 -3.15 -3.58
C ASP A 88 4.75 -3.26 -4.30
N LEU A 89 5.13 -4.48 -4.68
CA LEU A 89 6.32 -4.66 -5.50
C LEU A 89 6.20 -3.99 -6.86
N HIS A 90 4.99 -3.95 -7.42
CA HIS A 90 4.70 -3.41 -8.74
C HIS A 90 4.33 -1.92 -8.66
N HIS A 91 4.63 -1.19 -9.73
CA HIS A 91 4.19 0.19 -9.83
C HIS A 91 2.66 0.26 -9.84
N GLY A 92 2.08 1.13 -9.01
CA GLY A 92 0.64 1.41 -8.93
C GLY A 92 0.10 2.22 -10.13
N ASP A 93 0.45 1.78 -11.34
CA ASP A 93 0.24 2.49 -12.60
C ASP A 93 -1.22 2.91 -12.81
N GLY A 94 -2.18 2.03 -12.56
CA GLY A 94 -3.60 2.32 -12.76
C GLY A 94 -4.13 3.44 -11.85
N VAL A 95 -3.60 3.58 -10.63
CA VAL A 95 -4.00 4.66 -9.72
C VAL A 95 -3.29 5.96 -10.12
N GLU A 96 -2.01 5.90 -10.45
CA GLU A 96 -1.26 7.04 -10.97
C GLU A 96 -1.94 7.60 -12.23
N ASP A 97 -2.24 6.74 -13.20
CA ASP A 97 -2.85 7.11 -14.47
C ASP A 97 -4.19 7.82 -14.27
N ALA A 98 -5.03 7.30 -13.38
CA ALA A 98 -6.35 7.85 -13.07
C ALA A 98 -6.27 9.28 -12.52
N PHE A 99 -5.19 9.62 -11.80
CA PHE A 99 -5.02 10.91 -11.14
C PHE A 99 -3.88 11.78 -11.70
N SER A 100 -3.19 11.31 -12.74
CA SER A 100 -2.03 11.95 -13.37
C SER A 100 -2.26 13.41 -13.80
N PHE A 101 -3.50 13.81 -14.05
CA PHE A 101 -3.86 15.17 -14.49
C PHE A 101 -4.41 16.08 -13.38
N THR A 102 -4.46 15.64 -12.12
CA THR A 102 -5.02 16.43 -11.00
C THR A 102 -3.99 16.69 -9.90
N SER A 103 -4.07 17.87 -9.28
CA SER A 103 -3.31 18.23 -8.08
C SER A 103 -4.02 17.86 -6.78
N LYS A 104 -5.22 17.26 -6.87
CA LYS A 104 -6.06 16.95 -5.70
C LYS A 104 -5.79 15.57 -5.11
N VAL A 105 -5.08 14.73 -5.86
CA VAL A 105 -4.63 13.42 -5.43
C VAL A 105 -3.15 13.36 -5.74
N MET A 106 -2.34 12.98 -4.75
CA MET A 106 -0.93 12.68 -4.97
C MET A 106 -0.74 11.17 -4.89
N THR A 107 -0.06 10.58 -5.87
CA THR A 107 0.32 9.16 -5.84
C THR A 107 1.80 9.05 -5.49
N VAL A 108 2.12 8.14 -4.56
CA VAL A 108 3.48 7.79 -4.18
C VAL A 108 3.63 6.29 -4.29
N SER A 109 4.50 5.80 -5.17
CA SER A 109 4.73 4.37 -5.34
C SER A 109 6.21 4.03 -5.16
N LEU A 110 6.49 3.04 -4.30
CA LEU A 110 7.80 2.44 -4.14
C LEU A 110 7.76 1.03 -4.71
N HIS A 111 8.45 0.80 -5.82
CA HIS A 111 8.30 -0.43 -6.59
C HIS A 111 9.61 -0.84 -7.24
N LYS A 112 9.68 -2.09 -7.69
CA LYS A 112 10.78 -2.52 -8.54
C LYS A 112 10.63 -1.87 -9.91
N PHE A 113 11.70 -1.26 -10.40
CA PHE A 113 11.76 -0.73 -11.75
C PHE A 113 13.01 -1.25 -12.44
N SER A 114 12.82 -2.16 -13.40
CA SER A 114 13.93 -2.74 -14.16
C SER A 114 13.44 -3.14 -15.56
N PRO A 115 14.31 -3.18 -16.59
CA PRO A 115 13.91 -3.58 -17.92
C PRO A 115 13.19 -4.93 -17.95
N GLY A 116 11.95 -4.94 -18.46
CA GLY A 116 11.13 -6.14 -18.58
C GLY A 116 10.36 -6.53 -17.30
N PHE A 117 10.45 -5.75 -16.22
CA PHE A 117 9.60 -5.93 -15.05
C PHE A 117 8.25 -5.23 -15.25
N PHE A 118 7.17 -5.91 -14.89
CA PHE A 118 5.81 -5.40 -15.03
C PHE A 118 5.53 -4.27 -14.01
N PRO A 119 4.74 -3.24 -14.35
CA PRO A 119 4.09 -2.96 -15.64
C PRO A 119 5.01 -2.26 -16.67
N GLY A 120 6.23 -1.88 -16.27
CA GLY A 120 7.19 -1.19 -17.14
C GLY A 120 7.11 0.34 -17.11
N THR A 121 6.28 0.90 -16.22
CA THR A 121 6.14 2.33 -15.93
C THR A 121 6.66 2.66 -14.53
N GLY A 122 6.69 3.94 -14.15
CA GLY A 122 7.11 4.37 -12.81
C GLY A 122 8.58 4.78 -12.72
N ASP A 123 9.15 5.31 -13.80
CA ASP A 123 10.49 5.91 -13.71
C ASP A 123 10.45 7.13 -12.78
N VAL A 124 11.57 7.48 -12.15
CA VAL A 124 11.66 8.68 -11.29
C VAL A 124 11.30 9.99 -12.02
N SER A 125 11.35 9.99 -13.35
CA SER A 125 10.94 11.12 -14.20
C SER A 125 9.44 11.17 -14.51
N ASP A 126 8.69 10.09 -14.25
CA ASP A 126 7.24 10.04 -14.37
C ASP A 126 6.62 10.81 -13.19
N THR A 127 6.22 12.05 -13.47
CA THR A 127 5.84 13.05 -12.45
C THR A 127 4.43 13.59 -12.63
N GLY A 128 3.60 12.90 -13.44
CA GLY A 128 2.26 13.36 -13.79
C GLY A 128 2.24 14.42 -14.90
N LEU A 129 1.03 14.80 -15.30
CA LEU A 129 0.77 15.58 -16.51
C LEU A 129 -0.13 16.78 -16.21
N GLY A 130 0.01 17.85 -17.00
CA GLY A 130 -0.85 19.04 -16.87
C GLY A 130 -0.86 19.60 -15.45
N LYS A 131 -2.05 19.67 -14.82
CA LYS A 131 -2.22 20.14 -13.44
C LYS A 131 -1.74 19.14 -12.38
N GLY A 132 -1.57 17.86 -12.73
CA GLY A 132 -1.00 16.83 -11.86
C GLY A 132 0.51 16.70 -11.96
N ARG A 133 1.19 17.55 -12.75
CA ARG A 133 2.66 17.56 -12.77
C ARG A 133 3.20 17.92 -11.38
N GLY A 134 4.11 17.10 -10.86
CA GLY A 134 4.64 17.16 -9.50
C GLY A 134 3.81 16.38 -8.47
N TYR A 135 2.66 15.81 -8.86
CA TYR A 135 1.73 15.09 -7.99
C TYR A 135 1.76 13.56 -8.19
N ALA A 136 2.61 13.05 -9.07
CA ALA A 136 3.00 11.65 -9.10
C ALA A 136 4.46 11.52 -8.64
N VAL A 137 4.71 10.64 -7.68
CA VAL A 137 6.01 10.42 -7.06
C VAL A 137 6.37 8.95 -7.18
N ASN A 138 7.34 8.67 -8.05
CA ASN A 138 7.82 7.32 -8.29
C ASN A 138 9.19 7.10 -7.67
N VAL A 139 9.32 6.01 -6.92
CA VAL A 139 10.54 5.59 -6.24
C VAL A 139 10.99 4.25 -6.83
N PRO A 140 11.72 4.27 -7.96
CA PRO A 140 12.23 3.05 -8.59
C PRO A 140 13.32 2.41 -7.73
N LEU A 141 13.16 1.12 -7.45
CA LEU A 141 14.07 0.31 -6.64
C LEU A 141 14.55 -0.94 -7.40
N GLU A 142 15.67 -1.49 -6.95
CA GLU A 142 16.28 -2.72 -7.47
C GLU A 142 16.02 -3.92 -6.55
N ASP A 143 16.34 -5.12 -7.04
CA ASP A 143 16.17 -6.36 -6.29
C ASP A 143 16.90 -6.37 -4.93
N GLY A 144 16.32 -7.09 -3.98
CA GLY A 144 16.97 -7.46 -2.73
C GLY A 144 16.97 -6.38 -1.64
N ILE A 145 16.27 -5.26 -1.82
CA ILE A 145 16.10 -4.26 -0.76
C ILE A 145 15.54 -4.90 0.52
N ARG A 146 16.03 -4.42 1.67
CA ARG A 146 15.66 -4.91 3.02
C ARG A 146 15.05 -3.79 3.86
N ASP A 147 14.42 -4.19 4.96
CA ASP A 147 13.64 -3.34 5.87
C ASP A 147 14.29 -1.98 6.19
N ASP A 148 15.53 -1.95 6.68
CA ASP A 148 16.16 -0.70 7.14
C ASP A 148 16.36 0.32 6.02
N ARG A 149 16.77 -0.16 4.84
CA ARG A 149 17.00 0.70 3.67
C ARG A 149 15.70 1.14 3.03
N TYR A 150 14.74 0.23 2.92
CA TYR A 150 13.40 0.56 2.44
C TYR A 150 12.76 1.63 3.31
N LEU A 151 12.82 1.47 4.64
CA LEU A 151 12.31 2.45 5.59
C LEU A 151 13.03 3.80 5.49
N GLN A 152 14.36 3.80 5.32
CA GLN A 152 15.12 5.03 5.13
C GLN A 152 14.65 5.81 3.89
N VAL A 153 14.50 5.13 2.76
CA VAL A 153 13.99 5.73 1.52
C VAL A 153 12.55 6.23 1.73
N PHE A 154 11.67 5.35 2.24
CA PHE A 154 10.27 5.66 2.51
C PHE A 154 10.13 6.91 3.37
N THR A 155 10.76 6.94 4.54
CA THR A 155 10.65 8.09 5.46
C THR A 155 11.23 9.38 4.87
N SER A 156 12.33 9.30 4.12
CA SER A 156 12.93 10.47 3.46
C SER A 156 12.00 11.09 2.40
N VAL A 157 11.30 10.26 1.63
CA VAL A 157 10.32 10.70 0.63
C VAL A 157 9.05 11.20 1.31
N MET A 158 8.49 10.43 2.25
CA MET A 158 7.22 10.72 2.88
C MET A 158 7.24 12.00 3.73
N GLN A 159 8.38 12.34 4.33
CA GLN A 159 8.56 13.63 5.02
C GLN A 159 8.32 14.82 4.09
N GLU A 160 8.86 14.76 2.87
CA GLU A 160 8.75 15.82 1.87
C GLU A 160 7.35 15.86 1.27
N VAL A 161 6.78 14.68 0.98
CA VAL A 161 5.39 14.55 0.55
C VAL A 161 4.44 15.18 1.57
N LYS A 162 4.57 14.87 2.87
CA LYS A 162 3.72 15.45 3.90
C LYS A 162 3.89 16.97 3.99
N ALA A 163 5.13 17.46 3.90
CA ALA A 163 5.42 18.89 3.98
C ALA A 163 4.83 19.68 2.79
N GLN A 164 4.94 19.16 1.56
CA GLN A 164 4.55 19.88 0.36
C GLN A 164 3.07 19.67 0.01
N PHE A 165 2.57 18.43 0.06
CA PHE A 165 1.19 18.12 -0.34
C PHE A 165 0.18 18.37 0.78
N ASN A 166 0.61 18.23 2.03
CA ASN A 166 -0.24 18.35 3.22
C ASN A 166 -1.60 17.63 3.08
N PRO A 167 -1.63 16.29 2.95
CA PRO A 167 -2.85 15.52 2.76
C PRO A 167 -3.80 15.63 3.94
N GLU A 168 -5.09 15.44 3.65
CA GLU A 168 -6.20 15.42 4.60
C GLU A 168 -6.73 14.01 4.86
N ALA A 169 -6.50 13.07 3.94
CA ALA A 169 -6.76 11.64 4.10
C ALA A 169 -5.72 10.82 3.31
N VAL A 170 -5.53 9.56 3.70
CA VAL A 170 -4.57 8.65 3.07
C VAL A 170 -5.27 7.36 2.63
N VAL A 171 -4.89 6.84 1.47
CA VAL A 171 -5.14 5.46 1.06
C VAL A 171 -3.77 4.78 0.96
N MET A 172 -3.57 3.70 1.70
CA MET A 172 -2.30 2.96 1.71
C MET A 172 -2.54 1.54 1.22
N GLN A 173 -1.97 1.21 0.07
CA GLN A 173 -1.93 -0.13 -0.50
C GLN A 173 -0.75 -0.87 0.15
N LEU A 174 -1.00 -2.08 0.67
CA LEU A 174 -0.05 -2.87 1.47
C LEU A 174 0.25 -4.23 0.82
N GLY A 175 0.65 -4.22 -0.46
CA GLY A 175 1.06 -5.38 -1.22
C GLY A 175 2.13 -6.19 -0.49
N ALA A 176 1.88 -7.48 -0.33
CA ALA A 176 2.74 -8.43 0.37
C ALA A 176 3.70 -9.19 -0.57
N ASP A 177 3.71 -8.88 -1.86
CA ASP A 177 4.65 -9.47 -2.82
C ASP A 177 6.08 -8.88 -2.73
N THR A 178 6.27 -7.86 -1.89
CA THR A 178 7.59 -7.39 -1.46
C THR A 178 8.28 -8.33 -0.45
N MET A 179 7.53 -9.23 0.18
CA MET A 179 8.02 -10.10 1.26
C MET A 179 9.08 -11.08 0.77
N ALA A 180 10.06 -11.37 1.63
CA ALA A 180 11.00 -12.45 1.40
C ALA A 180 10.24 -13.79 1.24
N GLY A 181 10.63 -14.57 0.23
CA GLY A 181 9.99 -15.84 -0.09
C GLY A 181 8.72 -15.74 -0.95
N ASP A 182 8.37 -14.54 -1.43
CA ASP A 182 7.36 -14.40 -2.48
C ASP A 182 7.85 -14.97 -3.82
N PRO A 183 7.00 -15.67 -4.60
CA PRO A 183 7.31 -16.15 -5.95
C PRO A 183 7.84 -15.11 -6.92
N MET A 184 7.51 -13.82 -6.76
CA MET A 184 8.06 -12.73 -7.57
C MET A 184 9.57 -12.56 -7.38
N CYS A 185 10.11 -13.07 -6.28
CA CYS A 185 11.53 -13.32 -6.12
C CYS A 185 12.38 -12.04 -6.32
N SER A 186 11.89 -10.89 -5.87
CA SER A 186 12.51 -9.59 -6.09
C SER A 186 13.02 -8.91 -4.81
N PHE A 187 12.15 -8.30 -4.02
CA PHE A 187 12.54 -7.68 -2.75
C PHE A 187 12.85 -8.73 -1.66
N ASN A 188 13.34 -8.27 -0.53
CA ASN A 188 13.74 -9.11 0.61
C ASN A 188 13.24 -8.52 1.93
N MET A 189 11.99 -8.03 1.91
CA MET A 189 11.34 -7.36 3.03
C MET A 189 10.74 -8.35 4.02
N THR A 190 10.49 -7.86 5.24
CA THR A 190 9.68 -8.56 6.25
C THR A 190 8.45 -7.73 6.63
N PRO A 191 7.45 -8.33 7.29
CA PRO A 191 6.30 -7.58 7.81
C PRO A 191 6.70 -6.44 8.74
N VAL A 192 7.83 -6.55 9.44
CA VAL A 192 8.36 -5.52 10.33
C VAL A 192 8.75 -4.27 9.54
N GLY A 193 9.40 -4.41 8.39
CA GLY A 193 9.78 -3.28 7.53
C GLY A 193 8.57 -2.51 7.03
N VAL A 194 7.57 -3.22 6.49
CA VAL A 194 6.31 -2.61 6.03
C VAL A 194 5.52 -2.03 7.20
N GLY A 195 5.51 -2.70 8.36
CA GLY A 195 4.87 -2.22 9.58
C GLY A 195 5.44 -0.89 10.07
N LYS A 196 6.76 -0.69 9.97
CA LYS A 196 7.39 0.61 10.28
C LYS A 196 6.95 1.70 9.29
N CYS A 197 6.79 1.39 8.01
CA CYS A 197 6.26 2.32 7.00
C CYS A 197 4.80 2.70 7.31
N LEU A 198 3.98 1.70 7.63
CA LEU A 198 2.59 1.90 8.05
C LEU A 198 2.48 2.76 9.31
N LEU A 199 3.28 2.48 10.34
CA LEU A 199 3.31 3.30 11.56
C LEU A 199 3.70 4.75 11.27
N HIS A 200 4.65 4.99 10.36
CA HIS A 200 5.04 6.34 9.95
C HIS A 200 3.86 7.12 9.36
N ILE A 201 3.02 6.49 8.53
CA ILE A 201 1.79 7.11 8.00
C ILE A 201 0.77 7.33 9.10
N LEU A 202 0.52 6.34 9.96
CA LEU A 202 -0.49 6.44 11.01
C LEU A 202 -0.13 7.46 12.10
N GLN A 203 1.15 7.80 12.26
CA GLN A 203 1.61 8.89 13.14
C GLN A 203 1.09 10.27 12.71
N TRP A 204 0.65 10.43 11.46
CA TRP A 204 0.07 11.70 11.00
C TRP A 204 -1.37 11.91 11.50
N GLU A 205 -1.98 10.90 12.12
CA GLU A 205 -3.33 10.95 12.69
C GLU A 205 -4.41 11.40 11.68
N LEU A 206 -4.21 11.06 10.41
CA LEU A 206 -5.18 11.30 9.34
C LEU A 206 -6.15 10.10 9.19
N PRO A 207 -7.35 10.33 8.64
CA PRO A 207 -8.19 9.25 8.13
C PRO A 207 -7.41 8.42 7.09
N THR A 208 -7.21 7.14 7.39
CA THR A 208 -6.40 6.25 6.56
C THR A 208 -7.20 5.00 6.18
N LEU A 209 -7.37 4.78 4.88
CA LEU A 209 -7.89 3.54 4.31
C LEU A 209 -6.71 2.61 4.01
N LEU A 210 -6.74 1.40 4.55
CA LEU A 210 -5.72 0.37 4.29
C LEU A 210 -6.28 -0.65 3.31
N LEU A 211 -5.52 -0.96 2.27
CA LEU A 211 -5.86 -1.96 1.25
C LEU A 211 -4.80 -3.07 1.24
N GLY A 212 -5.16 -4.22 0.67
CA GLY A 212 -4.21 -5.29 0.37
C GLY A 212 -3.40 -4.96 -0.89
N GLY A 213 -3.18 -5.96 -1.74
CA GLY A 213 -2.40 -5.83 -2.98
C GLY A 213 -1.93 -7.20 -3.48
N GLY A 214 -0.82 -7.21 -4.21
CA GLY A 214 -0.09 -8.44 -4.55
C GLY A 214 0.34 -9.23 -3.30
N GLY A 215 0.69 -10.50 -3.49
CA GLY A 215 1.06 -11.41 -2.39
C GLY A 215 0.83 -12.85 -2.81
N TYR A 216 1.86 -13.49 -3.35
CA TYR A 216 1.73 -14.75 -4.07
C TYR A 216 2.28 -15.94 -3.28
N ASN A 217 3.01 -15.69 -2.19
CA ASN A 217 3.13 -16.64 -1.09
C ASN A 217 1.98 -16.42 -0.10
N LEU A 218 0.96 -17.29 -0.15
CA LEU A 218 -0.29 -17.10 0.59
C LEU A 218 -0.08 -17.08 2.11
N ALA A 219 0.72 -18.00 2.66
CA ALA A 219 1.01 -18.04 4.09
C ALA A 219 1.79 -16.78 4.54
N ASN A 220 2.77 -16.33 3.76
CA ASN A 220 3.51 -15.10 4.06
C ASN A 220 2.65 -13.84 3.92
N THR A 221 1.71 -13.83 2.97
CA THR A 221 0.73 -12.75 2.83
C THR A 221 -0.17 -12.69 4.06
N ALA A 222 -0.66 -13.85 4.53
CA ALA A 222 -1.45 -13.93 5.75
C ALA A 222 -0.64 -13.50 7.00
N ARG A 223 0.63 -13.91 7.12
CA ARG A 223 1.55 -13.43 8.16
C ARG A 223 1.69 -11.91 8.13
N CYS A 224 1.94 -11.35 6.94
CA CYS A 224 2.13 -9.93 6.74
C CYS A 224 0.92 -9.12 7.18
N TRP A 225 -0.26 -9.39 6.60
CA TRP A 225 -1.46 -8.60 6.92
C TRP A 225 -1.96 -8.83 8.35
N THR A 226 -1.76 -10.01 8.93
CA THR A 226 -2.03 -10.26 10.36
C THR A 226 -1.13 -9.40 11.25
N TYR A 227 0.18 -9.37 10.97
CA TYR A 227 1.14 -8.54 11.68
C TYR A 227 0.83 -7.04 11.55
N LEU A 228 0.49 -6.57 10.34
CA LEU A 228 0.11 -5.18 10.09
C LEU A 228 -1.18 -4.81 10.82
N THR A 229 -2.16 -5.72 10.90
CA THR A 229 -3.38 -5.52 11.69
C THR A 229 -3.05 -5.37 13.18
N GLY A 230 -2.19 -6.23 13.73
CA GLY A 230 -1.69 -6.09 15.11
C GLY A 230 -1.02 -4.74 15.33
N THR A 231 -0.18 -4.30 14.38
CA THR A 231 0.49 -3.00 14.39
C THR A 231 -0.51 -1.83 14.43
N VAL A 232 -1.56 -1.89 13.61
CA VAL A 232 -2.63 -0.90 13.55
C VAL A 232 -3.40 -0.81 14.88
N LEU A 233 -3.65 -1.96 15.51
CA LEU A 233 -4.33 -2.06 16.81
C LEU A 233 -3.41 -1.73 18.01
N GLY A 234 -2.11 -1.50 17.79
CA GLY A 234 -1.13 -1.31 18.85
C GLY A 234 -0.91 -2.57 19.70
N GLN A 235 -1.09 -3.75 19.11
CA GLN A 235 -0.92 -5.05 19.76
C GLN A 235 0.31 -5.77 19.25
N THR A 236 1.12 -6.27 20.18
CA THR A 236 2.19 -7.23 19.86
C THR A 236 1.57 -8.63 19.85
N LEU A 237 1.59 -9.27 18.69
CA LEU A 237 1.11 -10.63 18.51
C LEU A 237 2.19 -11.64 18.93
N ALA A 238 1.76 -12.83 19.34
CA ALA A 238 2.68 -13.93 19.61
C ALA A 238 3.35 -14.41 18.31
N SER A 239 4.57 -14.91 18.44
CA SER A 239 5.30 -15.52 17.32
C SER A 239 4.62 -16.83 16.87
N GLU A 240 4.14 -17.65 17.79
CA GLU A 240 3.48 -18.92 17.49
C GLU A 240 2.16 -18.70 16.75
N ILE A 241 2.01 -19.33 15.58
CA ILE A 241 0.75 -19.33 14.83
C ILE A 241 -0.28 -20.16 15.62
N PRO A 242 -1.46 -19.62 15.96
CA PRO A 242 -2.49 -20.38 16.66
C PRO A 242 -3.07 -21.48 15.76
N ASP A 243 -3.60 -22.54 16.35
CA ASP A 243 -4.29 -23.60 15.59
C ASP A 243 -5.52 -23.05 14.85
N HIS A 244 -5.64 -23.37 13.56
CA HIS A 244 -6.75 -22.97 12.69
C HIS A 244 -6.78 -23.84 11.42
N GLU A 245 -7.80 -23.67 10.58
CA GLU A 245 -8.05 -24.50 9.39
C GLU A 245 -6.85 -24.69 8.44
N PHE A 246 -6.00 -23.66 8.30
CA PHE A 246 -4.84 -23.65 7.39
C PHE A 246 -3.51 -23.70 8.14
N PHE A 247 -3.48 -24.13 9.40
CA PHE A 247 -2.28 -24.15 10.25
C PHE A 247 -1.08 -24.85 9.58
N THR A 248 -1.34 -25.95 8.85
CA THR A 248 -0.29 -26.72 8.16
C THR A 248 0.43 -25.95 7.06
N GLU A 249 -0.18 -24.90 6.49
CA GLU A 249 0.43 -24.05 5.46
C GLU A 249 1.55 -23.15 6.02
N TYR A 250 1.67 -23.03 7.35
CA TYR A 250 2.68 -22.22 8.02
C TYR A 250 3.96 -22.99 8.36
N GLY A 251 4.04 -24.26 7.99
CA GLY A 251 5.22 -25.08 8.19
C GLY A 251 6.46 -24.57 7.43
N PRO A 252 7.67 -24.98 7.83
CA PRO A 252 7.95 -25.88 8.95
C PRO A 252 8.00 -25.19 10.32
N ASP A 253 8.09 -23.86 10.35
CA ASP A 253 8.43 -23.12 11.58
C ASP A 253 7.20 -22.72 12.41
N TYR A 254 6.01 -22.65 11.80
CA TYR A 254 4.74 -22.26 12.45
C TYR A 254 4.84 -20.95 13.24
N SER A 255 5.68 -20.03 12.75
CA SER A 255 5.89 -18.70 13.32
C SER A 255 5.27 -17.61 12.44
N LEU A 256 4.98 -16.46 13.04
CA LEU A 256 4.45 -15.26 12.38
C LEU A 256 5.54 -14.49 11.62
N GLU A 257 6.78 -14.56 12.10
CA GLU A 257 7.92 -13.86 11.50
C GLU A 257 8.31 -14.44 10.14
N ILE A 258 8.69 -13.55 9.22
CA ILE A 258 9.30 -13.92 7.94
C ILE A 258 10.78 -13.59 8.02
N SER A 259 11.64 -14.59 7.80
CA SER A 259 13.09 -14.37 7.75
C SER A 259 13.52 -13.86 6.37
N PRO A 260 14.40 -12.84 6.30
CA PRO A 260 14.98 -12.40 5.04
C PRO A 260 15.86 -13.50 4.45
N SER A 261 15.89 -13.60 3.12
CA SER A 261 16.77 -14.50 2.38
C SER A 261 18.22 -13.97 2.33
N CYS A 262 19.15 -14.82 1.90
CA CYS A 262 20.55 -14.45 1.63
C CYS A 262 20.74 -13.63 0.34
N ARG A 263 19.67 -13.12 -0.29
CA ARG A 263 19.77 -12.33 -1.51
C ARG A 263 20.59 -11.05 -1.26
N PRO A 264 21.53 -10.70 -2.18
CA PRO A 264 22.23 -9.43 -2.13
C PRO A 264 21.27 -8.28 -2.45
N ASP A 265 21.43 -7.18 -1.74
CA ASP A 265 20.73 -5.93 -2.03
C ASP A 265 21.45 -5.20 -3.17
N ARG A 266 20.76 -5.01 -4.30
CA ARG A 266 21.32 -4.36 -5.51
C ARG A 266 21.10 -2.86 -5.56
N ASN A 267 20.40 -2.30 -4.59
CA ASN A 267 20.22 -0.86 -4.51
C ASN A 267 21.58 -0.30 -4.07
N GLU A 268 22.22 0.58 -4.81
CA GLU A 268 23.43 1.25 -4.33
C GLU A 268 23.06 2.53 -3.57
N SER A 269 23.79 2.88 -2.49
CA SER A 269 23.47 4.10 -1.72
C SER A 269 23.50 5.35 -2.61
N GLN A 270 24.48 5.44 -3.52
CA GLN A 270 24.57 6.55 -4.45
C GLN A 270 23.38 6.63 -5.41
N GLN A 271 22.84 5.49 -5.85
CA GLN A 271 21.63 5.44 -6.68
C GLN A 271 20.41 5.91 -5.89
N LEU A 272 20.21 5.39 -4.67
CA LEU A 272 19.10 5.81 -3.81
C LEU A 272 19.15 7.30 -3.48
N ASP A 273 20.34 7.83 -3.17
CA ASP A 273 20.53 9.25 -2.88
C ASP A 273 20.16 10.12 -4.10
N ARG A 274 20.50 9.68 -5.32
CA ARG A 274 20.10 10.37 -6.56
C ARG A 274 18.60 10.33 -6.79
N VAL A 275 17.95 9.18 -6.56
CA VAL A 275 16.49 9.05 -6.66
C VAL A 275 15.81 9.99 -5.66
N ILE A 276 16.19 9.93 -4.38
CA ILE A 276 15.65 10.79 -3.32
C ILE A 276 15.87 12.28 -3.65
N SER A 277 17.06 12.66 -4.07
CA SER A 277 17.38 14.05 -4.44
C SER A 277 16.52 14.55 -5.60
N THR A 278 16.30 13.69 -6.60
CA THR A 278 15.46 14.01 -7.77
C THR A 278 14.00 14.21 -7.35
N ILE A 279 13.45 13.30 -6.53
CA ILE A 279 12.10 13.41 -5.97
C ILE A 279 11.96 14.70 -5.14
N LYS A 280 12.93 15.00 -4.27
CA LYS A 280 12.96 16.25 -3.50
C LYS A 280 12.99 17.49 -4.38
N GLY A 281 13.69 17.44 -5.51
CA GLY A 281 13.68 18.48 -6.52
C GLY A 281 12.30 18.66 -7.14
N ASN A 282 11.65 17.57 -7.53
CA ASN A 282 10.32 17.57 -8.14
C ASN A 282 9.24 18.10 -7.18
N LEU A 283 9.27 17.67 -5.91
CA LEU A 283 8.31 18.06 -4.88
C LEU A 283 8.33 19.55 -4.54
N LYS A 284 9.43 20.27 -4.81
CA LYS A 284 9.48 21.74 -4.65
C LYS A 284 8.57 22.49 -5.62
N ASN A 285 8.11 21.84 -6.69
CA ASN A 285 7.20 22.41 -7.67
C ASN A 285 5.73 22.13 -7.35
N VAL A 286 5.44 21.43 -6.24
CA VAL A 286 4.07 21.23 -5.75
C VAL A 286 3.57 22.57 -5.21
N VAL A 287 2.47 23.07 -5.80
CA VAL A 287 1.82 24.35 -5.47
C VAL A 287 0.38 24.12 -5.06
#